data_AF-A0A7J8EZM8-F1
#
_entry.id   AF-A0A7J8EZM8-F1
#
_cell.length_a   1.000
_cell.length_b   1.000
_cell.length_c   1.000
_cell.angle_alpha   90.00
_cell.angle_beta   90.00
_cell.angle_gamma   90.00
#
_symmetry.space_group_name_H-M   'P 1'
#
loop_
_entity.id
_entity.type
_entity.pdbx_description
1 polymer ?
#
loop_
_entity_poly.entity_id
_entity_poly.type
_entity_poly.pdbx_seq_one_letter_code
_entity_poly.pdbx_strand_id
1 'polypeptide(L)'
;MYINISKVDQVQDIVTGNPTVIKMVVNFNRGARGQNTLRQLLAPVVKEIMDDKSLIINTNPVEVYKAWVNQLETQTGEASNLPYDVTTEQALTYPEVQNKLEASMENLRRVTDKVLNSIISSLDLLPYGLRYIAKVLKNSIHEKFPDATEDELLKIVGNLLYYRYMNPTIVAPDGFDIIDMTAGGQINSDQRRNLGSVAKVLQHAASNKLFEGENEHLSSTNNYLSETYQKFRKYFKEACDVPEPEEKFNMDKYTDVVTVSKPVIYISIEEIISTHSLLLEHREAIAPEKHDLLNELLELLGEVPNVESFLGEGAIDPNDPNKANTLSQLSKIEISLSLTSKYDLGDGETIDSQRLMIKTKKLIIDVIRNQPGSTLTEILETPATTQQETDHATDMVSRAIKDSKTPEEMQQMVEDAQLPIEQKKRKIQRNLRTLEQMGLVSSKNKYQDILNEIAKDIRNQRVYRKLRKAELAKLQQTLKALNEKATFYEEQINYYDTYIKTCLDNLKRKNSRRSIKVDGKGEPKGMRRAKPVKYSAAKLHEKGVLLGIDDLQTNQFKNILFDITSTEDVGIFDVKSKFLGVEMEKVQLNIQDLLEMQYEGVAVMKMFDKVKVNVNLLIYLLNKKFYGK
;
A
#
# COMPACT_ATOMS: atom_id res chain seq x y z
N MET A 1 2.41 11.90 -18.46
CA MET A 1 3.83 11.96 -18.04
C MET A 1 4.57 13.08 -18.74
N TYR A 2 4.51 13.13 -20.08
CA TYR A 2 5.01 14.23 -20.91
C TYR A 2 4.62 15.65 -20.44
N ILE A 3 3.35 15.89 -20.07
CA ILE A 3 2.86 17.21 -19.61
C ILE A 3 3.50 17.66 -18.28
N ASN A 4 3.88 16.73 -17.40
CA ASN A 4 4.56 17.09 -16.16
C ASN A 4 6.06 17.27 -16.37
N ILE A 5 6.66 16.50 -17.27
CA ILE A 5 8.09 16.60 -17.59
C ILE A 5 8.36 17.87 -18.40
N SER A 6 7.42 18.35 -19.23
CA SER A 6 7.55 19.63 -19.95
C SER A 6 7.64 20.84 -19.03
N LYS A 7 7.14 20.78 -17.79
CA LYS A 7 7.20 21.86 -16.78
C LYS A 7 8.42 21.80 -15.84
N VAL A 8 9.30 20.82 -16.00
CA VAL A 8 10.51 20.62 -15.16
C VAL A 8 11.67 21.44 -15.71
N ASP A 9 12.24 22.38 -14.95
CA ASP A 9 13.34 23.23 -15.44
C ASP A 9 14.69 22.52 -15.35
N GLN A 10 14.90 21.69 -14.32
CA GLN A 10 16.10 20.88 -14.15
C GLN A 10 15.78 19.41 -13.87
N VAL A 11 16.67 18.53 -14.33
CA VAL A 11 16.61 17.08 -14.11
C VAL A 11 16.42 16.71 -12.62
N GLN A 12 17.00 17.51 -11.72
CA GLN A 12 16.92 17.30 -10.27
C GLN A 12 15.55 17.64 -9.66
N ASP A 13 14.73 18.46 -10.32
CA ASP A 13 13.42 18.89 -9.78
C ASP A 13 12.41 17.73 -9.71
N ILE A 14 12.62 16.68 -10.51
CA ILE A 14 11.83 15.43 -10.45
C ILE A 14 12.10 14.68 -9.15
N VAL A 15 13.33 14.77 -8.64
CA VAL A 15 13.79 14.12 -7.41
C VAL A 15 13.32 14.91 -6.19
N THR A 16 13.50 16.23 -6.18
CA THR A 16 13.17 17.12 -5.05
C THR A 16 11.70 17.49 -4.99
N GLY A 17 11.01 17.52 -6.14
CA GLY A 17 9.61 17.89 -6.23
C GLY A 17 8.62 16.82 -5.80
N ASN A 18 7.34 17.17 -5.88
CA ASN A 18 6.21 16.29 -5.60
C ASN A 18 5.38 15.99 -6.87
N PRO A 19 5.96 15.35 -7.90
CA PRO A 19 5.27 15.12 -9.17
C PRO A 19 4.02 14.25 -8.99
N THR A 20 2.85 14.80 -9.31
CA THR A 20 1.53 14.16 -9.12
C THR A 20 1.43 12.81 -9.82
N VAL A 21 1.91 12.72 -11.08
CA VAL A 21 1.88 11.47 -11.85
C VAL A 21 2.73 10.38 -11.19
N ILE A 22 3.90 10.72 -10.65
CA ILE A 22 4.76 9.76 -9.95
C ILE A 22 4.09 9.27 -8.67
N LYS A 23 3.49 10.17 -7.87
CA LYS A 23 2.72 9.80 -6.67
C LYS A 23 1.56 8.88 -7.03
N MET A 24 0.80 9.21 -8.07
CA MET A 24 -0.32 8.39 -8.55
C MET A 24 0.16 6.99 -8.97
N VAL A 25 1.24 6.89 -9.75
CA VAL A 25 1.80 5.60 -10.17
C VAL A 25 2.27 4.78 -8.97
N VAL A 26 2.98 5.39 -8.02
CA VAL A 26 3.46 4.70 -6.82
C VAL A 26 2.29 4.21 -5.98
N ASN A 27 1.27 5.05 -5.75
CA ASN A 27 0.08 4.67 -4.97
C ASN A 27 -0.73 3.57 -5.66
N PHE A 28 -0.91 3.67 -6.98
CA PHE A 28 -1.58 2.62 -7.77
C PHE A 28 -0.85 1.27 -7.66
N ASN A 29 0.48 1.28 -7.79
CA ASN A 29 1.29 0.07 -7.64
C ASN A 29 1.50 -0.36 -6.18
N ARG A 30 1.02 0.40 -5.19
CA ARG A 30 0.97 0.01 -3.77
C ARG A 30 -0.37 -0.57 -3.35
N GLY A 31 -1.42 -0.43 -4.16
CA GLY A 31 -2.69 -1.10 -3.92
C GLY A 31 -2.57 -2.63 -3.95
N ALA A 32 -3.70 -3.32 -3.77
CA ALA A 32 -3.77 -4.78 -3.56
C ALA A 32 -2.92 -5.63 -4.53
N ARG A 33 -2.76 -5.20 -5.78
CA ARG A 33 -1.95 -5.92 -6.79
C ARG A 33 -0.43 -5.81 -6.58
N GLY A 34 0.09 -4.67 -6.11
CA GLY A 34 1.53 -4.48 -5.96
C GLY A 34 2.03 -4.55 -4.52
N GLN A 35 1.14 -4.44 -3.52
CA GLN A 35 1.43 -4.79 -2.13
C GLN A 35 1.89 -6.25 -2.00
N ASN A 36 1.23 -7.17 -2.73
CA ASN A 36 1.61 -8.59 -2.79
C ASN A 36 3.03 -8.82 -3.34
N THR A 37 3.46 -8.04 -4.34
CA THR A 37 4.82 -8.13 -4.89
C THR A 37 5.86 -7.67 -3.88
N LEU A 38 5.68 -6.49 -3.28
CA LEU A 38 6.63 -5.94 -2.31
C LEU A 38 6.74 -6.84 -1.09
N ARG A 39 5.62 -7.43 -0.65
CA ARG A 39 5.59 -8.42 0.42
C ARG A 39 6.39 -9.67 0.06
N GLN A 40 6.25 -10.23 -1.14
CA GLN A 40 7.05 -11.39 -1.56
C GLN A 40 8.55 -11.08 -1.59
N LEU A 41 8.93 -9.85 -1.96
CA LEU A 41 10.32 -9.41 -2.08
C LEU A 41 10.97 -9.08 -0.73
N LEU A 42 10.29 -8.29 0.10
CA LEU A 42 10.87 -7.71 1.32
C LEU A 42 10.49 -8.46 2.59
N ALA A 43 9.34 -9.14 2.66
CA ALA A 43 8.91 -9.75 3.92
C ALA A 43 9.90 -10.77 4.49
N PRO A 44 10.55 -11.66 3.69
CA PRO A 44 11.50 -12.62 4.25
C PRO A 44 12.70 -11.95 4.93
N VAL A 45 13.30 -10.96 4.25
CA VAL A 45 14.48 -10.24 4.76
C VAL A 45 14.13 -9.30 5.91
N VAL A 46 12.96 -8.65 5.87
CA VAL A 46 12.49 -7.78 6.97
C VAL A 46 12.19 -8.62 8.21
N LYS A 47 11.53 -9.77 8.07
CA LYS A 47 11.27 -10.68 9.20
C LYS A 47 12.57 -11.17 9.83
N GLU A 48 13.55 -11.56 9.02
CA GLU A 48 14.87 -11.97 9.53
C GLU A 48 15.54 -10.87 10.38
N ILE A 49 15.47 -9.61 9.94
CA ILE A 49 16.00 -8.46 10.69
C ILE A 49 15.23 -8.24 12.00
N MET A 50 13.92 -8.46 11.99
CA MET A 50 13.07 -8.25 13.15
C MET A 50 13.19 -9.37 14.20
N ASP A 51 13.39 -10.60 13.75
CA ASP A 51 13.50 -11.77 14.62
C ASP A 51 14.88 -11.85 15.32
N ASP A 52 15.90 -11.23 14.75
CA ASP A 52 17.24 -11.14 15.36
C ASP A 52 17.28 -10.13 16.52
N LYS A 53 16.98 -10.61 17.72
CA LYS A 53 17.03 -9.82 18.97
C LYS A 53 18.44 -9.36 19.35
N SER A 54 19.48 -9.94 18.78
CA SER A 54 20.87 -9.58 19.06
C SER A 54 21.40 -8.48 18.13
N LEU A 55 20.67 -8.21 17.05
CA LEU A 55 21.05 -7.22 16.07
C LEU A 55 20.82 -5.81 16.62
N ILE A 56 21.91 -5.13 16.93
CA ILE A 56 21.88 -3.72 17.30
C ILE A 56 22.74 -2.95 16.29
N ILE A 57 22.06 -2.25 15.39
CA ILE A 57 22.71 -1.33 14.46
C ILE A 57 22.51 0.08 15.00
N ASN A 58 23.60 0.66 15.53
CA ASN A 58 23.65 2.07 15.88
C ASN A 58 24.81 2.73 15.13
N THR A 59 24.49 3.79 14.38
CA THR A 59 25.44 4.54 13.56
C THR A 59 25.78 5.91 14.15
N ASN A 60 25.21 6.26 15.30
CA ASN A 60 25.43 7.52 16.01
C ASN A 60 26.44 7.32 17.17
N PRO A 61 27.65 7.94 17.10
CA PRO A 61 28.67 7.79 18.13
C PRO A 61 28.21 8.19 19.53
N VAL A 62 27.38 9.23 19.64
CA VAL A 62 26.90 9.75 20.93
C VAL A 62 25.93 8.75 21.58
N GLU A 63 25.05 8.13 20.80
CA GLU A 63 24.14 7.11 21.33
C GLU A 63 24.88 5.83 21.72
N VAL A 64 25.88 5.42 20.93
CA VAL A 64 26.74 4.26 21.28
C VAL A 64 27.49 4.53 22.57
N TYR A 65 28.02 5.73 22.76
CA TYR A 65 28.65 6.16 24.01
C TYR A 65 27.67 6.10 25.18
N LYS A 66 26.48 6.71 25.05
CA LYS A 66 25.46 6.68 26.12
C LYS A 66 25.04 5.26 26.47
N ALA A 67 24.85 4.39 25.47
CA ALA A 67 24.54 2.98 25.69
C ALA A 67 25.67 2.23 26.41
N TRP A 68 26.93 2.54 26.09
CA TRP A 68 28.09 1.96 26.77
C TRP A 68 28.20 2.42 28.22
N VAL A 69 28.03 3.73 28.49
CA VAL A 69 28.03 4.28 29.85
C VAL A 69 26.92 3.65 30.69
N ASN A 70 25.69 3.60 30.17
CA ASN A 70 24.56 2.96 30.86
C ASN A 70 24.81 1.48 31.16
N GLN A 71 25.47 0.76 30.24
CA GLN A 71 25.84 -0.64 30.43
C GLN A 71 26.89 -0.80 31.54
N LEU A 72 27.89 0.08 31.60
CA LEU A 72 28.90 0.10 32.67
C LEU A 72 28.27 0.38 34.04
N GLU A 73 27.39 1.37 34.14
CA GLU A 73 26.70 1.71 35.39
C GLU A 73 25.77 0.60 35.85
N THR A 74 25.08 -0.07 34.91
CA THR A 74 24.21 -1.22 35.24
C THR A 74 25.02 -2.42 35.76
N GLN A 75 26.22 -2.65 35.22
CA GLN A 75 27.09 -3.76 35.65
C GLN A 75 27.82 -3.48 36.96
N THR A 76 28.24 -2.24 37.17
CA THR A 76 28.99 -1.83 38.38
C THR A 76 28.07 -1.45 39.54
N GLY A 77 26.85 -1.00 39.25
CA GLY A 77 25.89 -0.51 40.24
C GLY A 77 26.21 0.88 40.79
N GLU A 78 27.25 1.54 40.26
CA GLU A 78 27.70 2.87 40.66
C GLU A 78 27.65 3.84 39.48
N ALA A 79 27.47 5.13 39.78
CA ALA A 79 27.50 6.17 38.74
C ALA A 79 28.91 6.27 38.16
N SER A 80 29.00 6.28 36.83
CA SER A 80 30.29 6.35 36.14
C SER A 80 30.93 7.74 36.30
N ASN A 81 32.26 7.79 36.30
CA ASN A 81 33.00 9.07 36.28
C ASN A 81 33.02 9.74 34.89
N LEU A 82 32.19 9.24 33.96
CA LEU A 82 32.14 9.68 32.57
C LEU A 82 31.04 10.72 32.38
N PRO A 83 31.25 11.76 31.55
CA PRO A 83 30.24 12.79 31.30
C PRO A 83 29.03 12.22 30.54
N TYR A 84 27.81 12.50 31.00
CA TYR A 84 26.58 11.99 30.36
C TYR A 84 26.28 12.61 28.99
N ASP A 85 26.71 13.84 28.74
CA ASP A 85 26.56 14.52 27.45
C ASP A 85 27.93 14.77 26.84
N VAL A 86 28.12 14.22 25.64
CA VAL A 86 29.35 14.31 24.86
C VAL A 86 29.04 14.71 23.42
N THR A 87 29.98 15.41 22.80
CA THR A 87 29.95 15.68 21.36
C THR A 87 30.36 14.43 20.56
N THR A 88 30.07 14.40 19.26
CA THR A 88 30.47 13.30 18.36
C THR A 88 31.99 13.11 18.34
N GLU A 89 32.76 14.19 18.29
CA GLU A 89 34.23 14.15 18.33
C GLU A 89 34.75 13.55 19.64
N GLN A 90 34.18 13.96 20.77
CA GLN A 90 34.55 13.41 22.08
C GLN A 90 34.17 11.94 22.23
N ALA A 91 32.98 11.54 21.77
CA ALA A 91 32.56 10.14 21.80
C ALA A 91 33.50 9.23 21.00
N LEU A 92 34.00 9.73 19.85
CA LEU A 92 34.94 9.01 18.99
C LEU A 92 36.36 8.92 19.58
N THR A 93 36.71 9.66 20.64
CA THR A 93 38.03 9.49 21.28
C THR A 93 38.16 8.18 22.07
N TYR A 94 37.03 7.55 22.44
CA TYR A 94 37.01 6.33 23.24
C TYR A 94 37.11 5.08 22.35
N PRO A 95 38.09 4.18 22.58
CA PRO A 95 38.31 3.02 21.73
C PRO A 95 37.15 2.02 21.80
N GLU A 96 36.47 1.89 22.95
CA GLU A 96 35.28 1.05 23.10
C GLU A 96 34.11 1.51 22.21
N VAL A 97 33.96 2.82 22.02
CA VAL A 97 32.93 3.39 21.14
C VAL A 97 33.28 3.12 19.68
N GLN A 98 34.55 3.31 19.30
CA GLN A 98 35.02 3.00 17.94
C GLN A 98 34.83 1.52 17.60
N ASN A 99 35.23 0.60 18.49
CA ASN A 99 35.07 -0.84 18.28
C ASN A 99 33.59 -1.25 18.17
N LYS A 100 32.72 -0.68 19.00
CA LYS A 100 31.27 -0.94 18.92
C LYS A 100 30.67 -0.39 17.62
N LEU A 101 31.08 0.80 17.18
CA LEU A 101 30.65 1.39 15.91
C LEU A 101 31.09 0.52 14.72
N GLU A 102 32.35 0.07 14.69
CA GLU A 102 32.87 -0.76 13.62
C GLU A 102 32.11 -2.09 13.51
N ALA A 103 31.85 -2.75 14.65
CA ALA A 103 31.02 -3.96 14.70
C ALA A 103 29.57 -3.70 14.24
N SER A 104 28.98 -2.55 14.60
CA SER A 104 27.66 -2.15 14.10
C SER A 104 27.68 -1.88 12.59
N MET A 105 28.76 -1.32 12.04
CA MET A 105 28.91 -1.05 10.61
C MET A 105 29.07 -2.34 9.79
N GLU A 106 29.82 -3.32 10.30
CA GLU A 106 29.94 -4.63 9.66
C GLU A 106 28.58 -5.35 9.61
N ASN A 107 27.84 -5.32 10.73
CA ASN A 107 26.47 -5.85 10.78
C ASN A 107 25.54 -5.11 9.82
N LEU A 108 25.61 -3.78 9.74
CA LEU A 108 24.82 -2.98 8.82
C LEU A 108 25.10 -3.37 7.37
N ARG A 109 26.37 -3.55 6.97
CA ARG A 109 26.74 -4.01 5.62
C ARG A 109 26.16 -5.39 5.33
N ARG A 110 26.37 -6.34 6.24
CA ARG A 110 25.87 -7.72 6.11
C ARG A 110 24.36 -7.75 5.91
N VAL A 111 23.61 -6.99 6.69
CA VAL A 111 22.14 -6.94 6.60
C VAL A 111 21.70 -6.18 5.34
N THR A 112 22.37 -5.09 5.00
CA THR A 112 22.10 -4.31 3.79
C THR A 112 22.29 -5.16 2.52
N ASP A 113 23.34 -5.98 2.47
CA ASP A 113 23.58 -6.89 1.35
C ASP A 113 22.47 -7.94 1.18
N LYS A 114 21.90 -8.44 2.27
CA LYS A 114 20.75 -9.37 2.18
C LYS A 114 19.54 -8.70 1.53
N VAL A 115 19.22 -7.49 1.97
CA VAL A 115 18.09 -6.73 1.40
C VAL A 115 18.36 -6.36 -0.06
N LEU A 116 19.57 -5.88 -0.36
CA LEU A 116 20.02 -5.56 -1.72
C LEU A 116 19.91 -6.77 -2.65
N ASN A 117 20.42 -7.93 -2.23
CA ASN A 117 20.37 -9.15 -3.03
C ASN A 117 18.93 -9.61 -3.27
N SER A 118 18.04 -9.46 -2.29
CA SER A 118 16.60 -9.72 -2.49
C SER A 118 16.00 -8.78 -3.55
N ILE A 119 16.32 -7.48 -3.51
CA ILE A 119 15.84 -6.50 -4.49
C ILE A 119 16.33 -6.83 -5.91
N ILE A 120 17.64 -7.07 -6.06
CA ILE A 120 18.26 -7.29 -7.37
C ILE A 120 17.79 -8.60 -8.01
N SER A 121 17.67 -9.68 -7.22
CA SER A 121 17.22 -10.99 -7.72
C SER A 121 15.73 -11.05 -8.06
N SER A 122 14.95 -10.05 -7.63
CA SER A 122 13.49 -10.03 -7.77
C SER A 122 12.99 -9.09 -8.88
N LEU A 123 13.82 -8.78 -9.88
CA LEU A 123 13.47 -7.89 -10.99
C LEU A 123 12.18 -8.31 -11.72
N ASP A 124 11.97 -9.62 -11.89
CA ASP A 124 10.81 -10.18 -12.59
C ASP A 124 9.50 -10.07 -11.80
N LEU A 125 9.59 -9.88 -10.48
CA LEU A 125 8.42 -9.68 -9.63
C LEU A 125 7.86 -8.27 -9.74
N LEU A 126 8.67 -7.29 -10.17
CA LEU A 126 8.24 -5.91 -10.32
C LEU A 126 7.04 -5.80 -11.28
N PRO A 127 5.99 -5.03 -10.93
CA PRO A 127 4.84 -4.85 -11.80
C PRO A 127 5.25 -4.25 -13.14
N TYR A 128 4.74 -4.83 -14.23
CA TYR A 128 4.99 -4.33 -15.59
C TYR A 128 4.69 -2.83 -15.71
N GLY A 129 3.54 -2.37 -15.17
CA GLY A 129 3.17 -0.95 -15.22
C GLY A 129 4.21 -0.04 -14.56
N LEU A 130 4.81 -0.46 -13.45
CA LEU A 130 5.87 0.32 -12.79
C LEU A 130 7.16 0.36 -13.63
N ARG A 131 7.58 -0.79 -14.19
CA ARG A 131 8.74 -0.88 -15.09
C ARG A 131 8.55 -0.07 -16.36
N TYR A 132 7.36 -0.12 -16.94
CA TYR A 132 7.00 0.66 -18.12
C TYR A 132 7.01 2.16 -17.83
N ILE A 133 6.47 2.61 -16.70
CA ILE A 133 6.57 4.02 -16.30
C ILE A 133 8.03 4.43 -16.07
N ALA A 134 8.88 3.56 -15.52
CA ALA A 134 10.32 3.84 -15.42
C ALA A 134 10.98 4.00 -16.80
N LYS A 135 10.62 3.15 -17.78
CA LYS A 135 11.05 3.28 -19.19
C LYS A 135 10.61 4.62 -19.79
N VAL A 136 9.33 4.95 -19.67
CA VAL A 136 8.77 6.21 -20.18
C VAL A 136 9.40 7.42 -19.49
N LEU A 137 9.65 7.35 -18.17
CA LEU A 137 10.35 8.40 -17.43
C LEU A 137 11.75 8.65 -17.99
N LYS A 138 12.53 7.58 -18.14
CA LYS A 138 13.89 7.65 -18.68
C LYS A 138 13.90 8.28 -20.07
N ASN A 139 13.05 7.80 -20.97
CA ASN A 139 12.98 8.27 -22.35
C ASN A 139 12.51 9.73 -22.43
N SER A 140 11.45 10.09 -21.70
CA SER A 140 10.91 11.45 -21.71
C SER A 140 11.90 12.48 -21.16
N ILE A 141 12.70 12.12 -20.15
CA ILE A 141 13.74 13.03 -19.61
C ILE A 141 14.88 13.15 -20.61
N HIS A 142 15.29 12.05 -21.25
CA HIS A 142 16.35 12.10 -22.27
C HIS A 142 15.93 12.92 -23.50
N GLU A 143 14.66 12.83 -23.92
CA GLU A 143 14.12 13.67 -25.00
C GLU A 143 14.13 15.15 -24.63
N LYS A 144 13.82 15.49 -23.38
CA LYS A 144 13.81 16.89 -22.91
C LYS A 144 15.22 17.44 -22.64
N PHE A 145 16.10 16.61 -22.10
CA PHE A 145 17.48 16.96 -21.74
C PHE A 145 18.45 15.98 -22.44
N PRO A 146 18.73 16.19 -23.74
CA PRO A 146 19.61 15.28 -24.51
C PRO A 146 21.03 15.20 -23.95
N ASP A 147 21.51 16.27 -23.32
CA ASP A 147 22.84 16.36 -22.71
C ASP A 147 22.96 15.59 -21.38
N ALA A 148 21.83 15.14 -20.81
CA ALA A 148 21.84 14.39 -19.56
C ALA A 148 22.49 13.02 -19.75
N THR A 149 23.40 12.67 -18.84
CA THR A 149 24.14 11.41 -18.91
C THR A 149 23.24 10.22 -18.56
N GLU A 150 23.57 9.03 -19.08
CA GLU A 150 22.83 7.80 -18.70
C GLU A 150 22.84 7.58 -17.18
N ASP A 151 23.90 7.99 -16.49
CA ASP A 151 24.02 7.90 -15.04
C ASP A 151 22.99 8.77 -14.30
N GLU A 152 22.81 10.02 -14.73
CA GLU A 152 21.83 10.94 -14.16
C GLU A 152 20.39 10.43 -14.39
N LEU A 153 20.10 9.92 -15.58
CA LEU A 153 18.80 9.34 -15.90
C LEU A 153 18.50 8.11 -15.01
N LEU A 154 19.49 7.24 -14.81
CA LEU A 154 19.32 6.05 -13.97
C LEU A 154 19.15 6.39 -12.49
N LYS A 155 19.75 7.47 -11.98
CA LYS A 155 19.49 7.96 -10.62
C LYS A 155 18.04 8.39 -10.42
N ILE A 156 17.41 8.99 -11.43
CA ILE A 156 15.99 9.39 -11.37
C ILE A 156 15.09 8.15 -11.39
N VAL A 157 15.41 7.17 -12.24
CA VAL A 157 14.74 5.87 -12.22
C VAL A 157 14.89 5.20 -10.85
N GLY A 158 16.08 5.27 -10.25
CA GLY A 158 16.35 4.79 -8.91
C GLY A 158 15.53 5.52 -7.83
N ASN A 159 15.30 6.83 -7.99
CA ASN A 159 14.39 7.57 -7.13
C ASN A 159 12.96 7.00 -7.20
N LEU A 160 12.44 6.74 -8.40
CA LEU A 160 11.12 6.14 -8.57
C LEU A 160 11.04 4.72 -7.97
N LEU A 161 11.93 3.83 -8.40
CA LEU A 161 11.85 2.40 -8.10
C LEU A 161 12.29 2.05 -6.68
N TYR A 162 13.38 2.65 -6.20
CA TYR A 162 13.87 2.40 -4.85
C TYR A 162 13.28 3.42 -3.86
N TYR A 163 13.60 4.70 -3.99
CA TYR A 163 13.30 5.69 -2.94
C TYR A 163 11.79 5.93 -2.74
N ARG A 164 11.01 6.07 -3.81
CA ARG A 164 9.57 6.33 -3.70
C ARG A 164 8.75 5.07 -3.54
N TYR A 165 9.12 3.97 -4.20
CA TYR A 165 8.32 2.74 -4.18
C TYR A 165 8.71 1.78 -3.04
N MET A 166 9.99 1.41 -2.89
CA MET A 166 10.45 0.39 -1.92
C MET A 166 10.89 0.96 -0.56
N ASN A 167 11.59 2.09 -0.51
CA ASN A 167 12.22 2.59 0.73
C ASN A 167 11.20 2.77 1.88
N PRO A 168 9.99 3.34 1.66
CA PRO A 168 8.99 3.48 2.73
C PRO A 168 8.52 2.13 3.28
N THR A 169 8.50 1.08 2.46
CA THR A 169 8.06 -0.25 2.89
C THR A 169 9.13 -1.00 3.68
N ILE A 170 10.40 -0.58 3.60
CA ILE A 170 11.49 -1.06 4.46
C ILE A 170 11.46 -0.32 5.81
N VAL A 171 11.23 1.00 5.80
CA VAL A 171 11.23 1.83 7.01
C VAL A 171 10.03 1.55 7.92
N ALA A 172 8.85 1.36 7.33
CA ALA A 172 7.59 1.12 8.05
C ALA A 172 6.86 -0.10 7.48
N PRO A 173 7.40 -1.32 7.65
CA PRO A 173 6.84 -2.51 7.03
C PRO A 173 5.43 -2.86 7.56
N ASP A 174 5.10 -2.45 8.78
CA ASP A 174 3.77 -2.52 9.39
C ASP A 174 2.76 -1.61 8.68
N GLY A 175 3.12 -0.34 8.42
CA GLY A 175 2.24 0.63 7.76
C GLY A 175 1.93 0.33 6.28
N PHE A 176 2.69 -0.59 5.67
CA PHE A 176 2.52 -1.00 4.27
C PHE A 176 2.09 -2.49 4.11
N ASP A 177 1.61 -3.14 5.18
CA ASP A 177 1.27 -4.58 5.27
C ASP A 177 2.32 -5.53 4.65
N ILE A 178 3.61 -5.21 4.79
CA ILE A 178 4.70 -6.11 4.37
C ILE A 178 4.81 -7.31 5.33
N ILE A 179 4.54 -7.05 6.60
CA ILE A 179 4.53 -8.06 7.68
C ILE A 179 3.15 -8.08 8.33
N ASP A 180 2.68 -9.27 8.70
CA ASP A 180 1.49 -9.39 9.55
C ASP A 180 1.95 -9.23 11.00
N MET A 181 1.48 -8.18 11.66
CA MET A 181 1.70 -7.99 13.09
C MET A 181 0.57 -8.67 13.87
N THR A 182 0.91 -9.33 14.98
CA THR A 182 -0.11 -9.83 15.92
C THR A 182 -0.95 -8.65 16.44
N ALA A 183 -2.24 -8.88 16.76
CA ALA A 183 -3.12 -7.84 17.30
C ALA A 183 -2.47 -7.09 18.48
N GLY A 184 -2.26 -5.78 18.34
CA GLY A 184 -1.59 -4.92 19.33
C GLY A 184 -0.06 -4.94 19.34
N GLY A 185 0.59 -5.70 18.45
CA GLY A 185 2.04 -5.72 18.29
C GLY A 185 2.53 -4.51 17.48
N GLN A 186 3.43 -3.72 18.04
CA GLN A 186 4.12 -2.63 17.34
C GLN A 186 5.59 -3.01 17.08
N ILE A 187 6.18 -2.43 16.03
CA ILE A 187 7.62 -2.53 15.79
C ILE A 187 8.34 -1.83 16.94
N ASN A 188 9.24 -2.54 17.62
CA ASN A 188 10.06 -1.95 18.68
C ASN A 188 10.97 -0.83 18.10
N SER A 189 11.29 0.17 18.92
CA SER A 189 12.24 1.25 18.60
C SER A 189 13.56 0.72 18.00
N ASP A 190 14.13 -0.35 18.57
CA ASP A 190 15.36 -0.96 18.05
C ASP A 190 15.20 -1.56 16.64
N GLN A 191 14.09 -2.28 16.41
CA GLN A 191 13.77 -2.84 15.08
C GLN A 191 13.57 -1.73 14.06
N ARG A 192 12.86 -0.66 14.43
CA ARG A 192 12.64 0.52 13.59
C ARG A 192 13.95 1.24 13.28
N ARG A 193 14.86 1.37 14.25
CA ARG A 193 16.20 1.95 14.06
C ARG A 193 17.06 1.10 13.13
N ASN A 194 17.05 -0.23 13.29
CA ASN A 194 17.78 -1.16 12.42
C ASN A 194 17.29 -1.04 10.96
N LEU A 195 15.98 -1.12 10.74
CA LEU A 195 15.38 -0.99 9.41
C LEU A 195 15.61 0.38 8.79
N GLY A 196 15.49 1.45 9.59
CA GLY A 196 15.79 2.82 9.16
C GLY A 196 17.25 3.00 8.73
N SER A 197 18.19 2.39 9.45
CA SER A 197 19.63 2.43 9.11
C SER A 197 19.92 1.71 7.79
N VAL A 198 19.33 0.52 7.59
CA VAL A 198 19.44 -0.23 6.33
C VAL A 198 18.85 0.56 5.16
N ALA A 199 17.64 1.12 5.33
CA ALA A 199 16.98 1.94 4.34
C ALA A 199 17.82 3.18 3.96
N LYS A 200 18.44 3.84 4.95
CA LYS A 200 19.34 4.99 4.75
C LYS A 200 20.55 4.61 3.88
N VAL A 201 21.23 3.51 4.19
CA VAL A 201 22.40 3.05 3.40
C VAL A 201 22.01 2.73 1.96
N LEU A 202 20.91 1.99 1.76
CA LEU A 202 20.41 1.66 0.43
C LEU A 202 19.98 2.90 -0.35
N GLN A 203 19.39 3.91 0.31
CA GLN A 203 19.03 5.20 -0.31
C GLN A 203 20.28 5.96 -0.79
N HIS A 204 21.31 6.03 0.05
CA HIS A 204 22.58 6.64 -0.31
C HIS A 204 23.24 5.88 -1.47
N ALA A 205 23.22 4.55 -1.44
CA ALA A 205 23.75 3.72 -2.51
C ALA A 205 22.97 3.90 -3.83
N ALA A 206 21.63 3.90 -3.79
CA ALA A 206 20.79 4.06 -4.98
C ALA A 206 20.94 5.43 -5.67
N SER A 207 21.34 6.46 -4.92
CA SER A 207 21.58 7.82 -5.43
C SER A 207 23.06 8.15 -5.69
N ASN A 208 23.97 7.20 -5.43
CA ASN A 208 25.43 7.40 -5.40
C ASN A 208 25.86 8.61 -4.54
N LYS A 209 25.20 8.79 -3.38
CA LYS A 209 25.50 9.87 -2.44
C LYS A 209 26.40 9.36 -1.32
N LEU A 210 27.64 9.85 -1.27
CA LEU A 210 28.60 9.50 -0.23
C LEU A 210 28.23 10.14 1.12
N PHE A 211 28.71 9.53 2.21
CA PHE A 211 28.64 10.14 3.53
C PHE A 211 29.75 11.18 3.67
N GLU A 212 29.36 12.42 3.96
CA GLU A 212 30.23 13.60 4.12
C GLU A 212 29.70 14.49 5.26
N GLY A 213 30.51 15.42 5.76
CA GLY A 213 30.14 16.40 6.78
C GLY A 213 29.82 15.76 8.14
N GLU A 214 28.62 16.00 8.67
CA GLU A 214 28.18 15.49 10.00
C GLU A 214 28.17 13.95 10.12
N ASN A 215 28.28 13.22 9.02
CA ASN A 215 28.37 11.75 8.99
C ASN A 215 29.75 11.25 8.54
N GLU A 216 30.80 12.06 8.66
CA GLU A 216 32.16 11.71 8.23
C GLU A 216 32.70 10.44 8.88
N HIS A 217 32.27 10.09 10.10
CA HIS A 217 32.60 8.83 10.75
C HIS A 217 32.10 7.59 9.99
N LEU A 218 31.14 7.74 9.06
CA LEU A 218 30.65 6.67 8.18
C LEU A 218 31.40 6.61 6.84
N SER A 219 32.40 7.47 6.61
CA SER A 219 33.17 7.54 5.37
C SER A 219 33.86 6.23 4.98
N SER A 220 34.20 5.38 5.95
CA SER A 220 34.75 4.03 5.69
C SER A 220 33.79 3.13 4.90
N THR A 221 32.50 3.49 4.82
CA THR A 221 31.46 2.80 4.04
C THR A 221 31.26 3.38 2.64
N ASN A 222 31.92 4.49 2.29
CA ASN A 222 31.79 5.10 0.97
C ASN A 222 32.22 4.17 -0.17
N ASN A 223 33.29 3.38 0.03
CA ASN A 223 33.69 2.35 -0.95
C ASN A 223 32.58 1.33 -1.21
N TYR A 224 31.96 0.83 -0.12
CA TYR A 224 30.82 -0.09 -0.20
C TYR A 224 29.61 0.54 -0.90
N LEU A 225 29.32 1.83 -0.64
CA LEU A 225 28.24 2.55 -1.33
C LEU A 225 28.48 2.63 -2.84
N SER A 226 29.71 2.95 -3.26
CA SER A 226 30.06 3.03 -4.69
C SER A 226 29.96 1.68 -5.40
N GLU A 227 30.41 0.59 -4.77
CA GLU A 227 30.24 -0.77 -5.29
C GLU A 227 28.76 -1.17 -5.39
N THR A 228 27.98 -0.84 -4.36
CA THR A 228 26.55 -1.11 -4.32
C THR A 228 25.79 -0.30 -5.37
N TYR A 229 26.21 0.95 -5.62
CA TYR A 229 25.65 1.78 -6.69
C TYR A 229 25.82 1.13 -8.06
N GLN A 230 26.97 0.50 -8.36
CA GLN A 230 27.16 -0.19 -9.64
C GLN A 230 26.16 -1.33 -9.83
N LYS A 231 25.85 -2.07 -8.76
CA LYS A 231 24.80 -3.10 -8.78
C LYS A 231 23.42 -2.51 -9.03
N PHE A 232 23.06 -1.43 -8.33
CA PHE A 232 21.80 -0.70 -8.56
C PHE A 232 21.69 -0.12 -9.97
N ARG A 233 22.78 0.44 -10.50
CA ARG A 233 22.83 1.00 -11.85
C ARG A 233 22.48 -0.04 -12.91
N LYS A 234 23.05 -1.25 -12.80
CA LYS A 234 22.70 -2.38 -13.66
C LYS A 234 21.23 -2.76 -13.51
N TYR A 235 20.76 -2.89 -12.26
CA TYR A 235 19.36 -3.22 -11.96
C TYR A 235 18.36 -2.22 -12.54
N PHE A 236 18.58 -0.91 -12.38
CA PHE A 236 17.69 0.12 -12.92
C PHE A 236 17.67 0.15 -14.45
N LYS A 237 18.81 -0.15 -15.08
CA LYS A 237 18.89 -0.28 -16.54
C LYS A 237 18.05 -1.45 -17.05
N GLU A 238 18.17 -2.62 -16.43
CA GLU A 238 17.38 -3.81 -16.77
C GLU A 238 15.88 -3.62 -16.43
N ALA A 239 15.56 -2.88 -15.38
CA ALA A 239 14.17 -2.57 -15.01
C ALA A 239 13.43 -1.78 -16.10
N CYS A 240 14.13 -0.91 -16.82
CA CYS A 240 13.57 -0.14 -17.94
C CYS A 240 13.43 -0.95 -19.24
N ASP A 241 14.06 -2.12 -19.33
CA ASP A 241 13.98 -2.98 -20.51
C ASP A 241 12.69 -3.80 -20.48
N VAL A 242 11.62 -3.23 -21.05
CA VAL A 242 10.30 -3.86 -21.12
C VAL A 242 9.64 -3.59 -22.48
N PRO A 243 8.83 -4.56 -22.98
CA PRO A 243 8.10 -4.40 -24.23
C PRO A 243 7.03 -3.32 -24.13
N GLU A 244 6.63 -2.78 -25.27
CA GLU A 244 5.53 -1.81 -25.36
C GLU A 244 4.18 -2.44 -24.93
N PRO A 245 3.21 -1.64 -24.45
CA PRO A 245 1.95 -2.16 -23.93
C PRO A 245 1.18 -2.99 -24.97
N GLU A 246 1.23 -2.59 -26.24
CA GLU A 246 0.59 -3.28 -27.36
C GLU A 246 1.12 -4.72 -27.49
N GLU A 247 2.44 -4.89 -27.41
CA GLU A 247 3.09 -6.21 -27.44
C GLU A 247 2.84 -6.99 -26.15
N LYS A 248 2.91 -6.32 -24.99
CA LYS A 248 2.76 -6.97 -23.68
C LYS A 248 1.36 -7.54 -23.48
N PHE A 249 0.33 -6.77 -23.82
CA PHE A 249 -1.06 -7.17 -23.68
C PHE A 249 -1.60 -7.86 -24.93
N ASN A 250 -0.83 -7.86 -26.03
CA ASN A 250 -1.27 -8.29 -27.36
C ASN A 250 -2.59 -7.61 -27.75
N MET A 251 -2.70 -6.32 -27.44
CA MET A 251 -3.85 -5.50 -27.76
C MET A 251 -3.48 -4.64 -28.96
N ASP A 252 -4.30 -4.72 -29.99
CA ASP A 252 -4.30 -3.79 -31.11
C ASP A 252 -5.40 -2.75 -30.94
N LYS A 253 -5.43 -1.76 -31.85
CA LYS A 253 -6.44 -0.68 -31.87
C LYS A 253 -7.89 -1.17 -31.98
N TYR A 254 -8.10 -2.46 -32.21
CA TYR A 254 -9.39 -3.06 -32.52
C TYR A 254 -9.83 -4.08 -31.46
N THR A 255 -9.00 -4.34 -30.45
CA THR A 255 -9.26 -5.35 -29.42
C THR A 255 -10.54 -5.03 -28.64
N ASP A 256 -10.81 -3.75 -28.37
CA ASP A 256 -12.05 -3.29 -27.71
C ASP A 256 -13.32 -3.58 -28.53
N VAL A 257 -13.20 -3.72 -29.85
CA VAL A 257 -14.31 -4.07 -30.77
C VAL A 257 -14.54 -5.58 -30.81
N VAL A 258 -13.50 -6.39 -30.53
CA VAL A 258 -13.54 -7.86 -30.56
C VAL A 258 -13.91 -8.46 -29.21
N THR A 259 -13.69 -7.73 -28.11
CA THR A 259 -14.03 -8.16 -26.75
C THR A 259 -15.53 -8.39 -26.62
N VAL A 260 -15.90 -9.64 -26.37
CA VAL A 260 -17.30 -10.09 -26.25
C VAL A 260 -17.97 -9.50 -24.99
N SER A 261 -17.19 -9.27 -23.93
CA SER A 261 -17.64 -8.62 -22.70
C SER A 261 -17.26 -7.15 -22.74
N LYS A 262 -18.26 -6.26 -22.65
CA LYS A 262 -18.01 -4.83 -22.48
C LYS A 262 -17.38 -4.54 -21.12
N PRO A 263 -16.41 -3.61 -21.04
CA PRO A 263 -15.88 -3.20 -19.75
C PRO A 263 -17.00 -2.56 -18.91
N VAL A 264 -17.18 -3.08 -17.70
CA VAL A 264 -18.11 -2.53 -16.69
C VAL A 264 -17.29 -1.70 -15.72
N ILE A 265 -17.66 -0.44 -15.56
CA ILE A 265 -17.10 0.44 -14.53
C ILE A 265 -18.00 0.32 -13.30
N TYR A 266 -17.41 0.00 -12.16
CA TYR A 266 -18.04 0.16 -10.86
C TYR A 266 -17.60 1.50 -10.30
N ILE A 267 -18.55 2.40 -10.06
CA ILE A 267 -18.30 3.76 -9.59
C ILE A 267 -19.41 4.18 -8.64
N SER A 268 -19.06 4.82 -7.53
CA SER A 268 -20.04 5.34 -6.57
C SER A 268 -20.70 6.62 -7.07
N ILE A 269 -21.87 6.95 -6.53
CA ILE A 269 -22.57 8.21 -6.86
C ILE A 269 -21.69 9.42 -6.52
N GLU A 270 -21.00 9.40 -5.38
CA GLU A 270 -20.06 10.43 -4.97
C GLU A 270 -18.91 10.62 -5.98
N GLU A 271 -18.34 9.53 -6.47
CA GLU A 271 -17.28 9.56 -7.48
C GLU A 271 -17.80 10.07 -8.84
N ILE A 272 -19.03 9.71 -9.24
CA ILE A 272 -19.66 10.24 -10.47
C ILE A 272 -19.79 11.77 -10.37
N ILE A 273 -20.40 12.25 -9.28
CA ILE A 273 -20.63 13.69 -9.05
C ILE A 273 -19.29 14.44 -9.01
N SER A 274 -18.31 13.91 -8.28
CA SER A 274 -16.97 14.50 -8.19
C SER A 274 -16.27 14.54 -9.54
N THR A 275 -16.36 13.45 -10.32
CA THR A 275 -15.79 13.38 -11.67
C THR A 275 -16.43 14.40 -12.60
N HIS A 276 -17.77 14.50 -12.60
CA HIS A 276 -18.50 15.47 -13.41
C HIS A 276 -18.13 16.92 -13.03
N SER A 277 -18.08 17.21 -11.74
CA SER A 277 -17.66 18.52 -11.21
C SER A 277 -16.26 18.92 -11.68
N LEU A 278 -15.29 18.00 -11.57
CA LEU A 278 -13.90 18.25 -12.00
C LEU A 278 -13.78 18.44 -13.52
N LEU A 279 -14.56 17.71 -14.31
CA LEU A 279 -14.58 17.87 -15.78
C LEU A 279 -15.13 19.24 -16.19
N LEU A 280 -16.17 19.73 -15.51
CA LEU A 280 -16.71 21.07 -15.79
C LEU A 280 -15.78 22.17 -15.30
N GLU A 281 -15.18 22.04 -14.10
CA GLU A 281 -14.25 23.01 -13.54
C GLU A 281 -13.02 23.21 -14.44
N HIS A 282 -12.50 22.12 -15.01
CA HIS A 282 -11.30 22.14 -15.84
C HIS A 282 -11.58 22.00 -17.35
N ARG A 283 -12.82 22.23 -17.78
CA ARG A 283 -13.29 22.10 -19.18
C ARG A 283 -12.37 22.80 -20.17
N GLU A 284 -12.03 24.06 -19.92
CA GLU A 284 -11.18 24.87 -20.81
C GLU A 284 -9.74 24.34 -20.93
N ALA A 285 -9.24 23.64 -19.92
CA ALA A 285 -7.89 23.09 -19.90
C ALA A 285 -7.79 21.71 -20.56
N ILE A 286 -8.83 20.88 -20.45
CA ILE A 286 -8.86 19.51 -20.99
C ILE A 286 -9.38 19.44 -22.43
N ALA A 287 -10.31 20.31 -22.80
CA ALA A 287 -10.95 20.37 -24.12
C ALA A 287 -10.93 21.82 -24.65
N PRO A 288 -9.74 22.37 -24.97
CA PRO A 288 -9.59 23.76 -25.40
C PRO A 288 -10.25 24.03 -26.77
N GLU A 289 -10.44 22.98 -27.58
CA GLU A 289 -11.08 23.08 -28.88
C GLU A 289 -12.61 23.08 -28.74
N LYS A 290 -13.26 24.07 -29.37
CA LYS A 290 -14.73 24.22 -29.30
C LYS A 290 -15.51 23.05 -29.90
N HIS A 291 -14.89 22.25 -30.76
CA HIS A 291 -15.49 21.08 -31.41
C HIS A 291 -15.03 19.74 -30.81
N ASP A 292 -14.49 19.75 -29.59
CA ASP A 292 -14.16 18.52 -28.87
C ASP A 292 -15.44 17.74 -28.51
N LEU A 293 -15.43 16.42 -28.73
CA LEU A 293 -16.54 15.51 -28.39
C LEU A 293 -16.89 15.57 -26.89
N LEU A 294 -15.91 15.85 -26.02
CA LEU A 294 -16.14 16.01 -24.59
C LEU A 294 -17.03 17.22 -24.29
N ASN A 295 -16.89 18.30 -25.07
CA ASN A 295 -17.71 19.50 -24.90
C ASN A 295 -19.18 19.22 -25.26
N GLU A 296 -19.44 18.47 -26.32
CA GLU A 296 -20.80 18.02 -26.68
C GLU A 296 -21.40 17.13 -25.58
N LEU A 297 -20.61 16.19 -25.06
CA LEU A 297 -21.03 15.28 -23.98
C LEU A 297 -21.39 16.00 -22.69
N LEU A 298 -20.57 16.98 -22.28
CA LEU A 298 -20.82 17.78 -21.08
C LEU A 298 -22.05 18.70 -21.26
N GLU A 299 -22.28 19.23 -22.45
CA GLU A 299 -23.48 20.01 -22.76
C GLU A 299 -24.75 19.15 -22.72
N LEU A 300 -24.68 17.90 -23.16
CA LEU A 300 -25.78 16.93 -23.04
C LEU A 300 -26.04 16.49 -21.59
N LEU A 301 -24.98 16.40 -20.77
CA LEU A 301 -25.10 16.02 -19.35
C LEU A 301 -25.72 17.13 -18.50
N GLY A 302 -25.51 18.41 -18.87
CA GLY A 302 -26.07 19.56 -18.18
C GLY A 302 -25.39 19.86 -16.85
N GLU A 303 -26.16 20.33 -15.86
CA GLU A 303 -25.64 20.70 -14.55
C GLU A 303 -25.26 19.47 -13.70
N VAL A 304 -24.32 19.66 -12.77
CA VAL A 304 -23.91 18.59 -11.84
C VAL A 304 -25.09 18.24 -10.93
N PRO A 305 -25.57 16.98 -10.93
CA PRO A 305 -26.66 16.58 -10.05
C PRO A 305 -26.16 16.47 -8.60
N ASN A 306 -27.01 16.86 -7.65
CA ASN A 306 -26.83 16.54 -6.24
C ASN A 306 -27.24 15.07 -5.97
N VAL A 307 -26.77 14.49 -4.86
CA VAL A 307 -27.06 13.08 -4.47
C VAL A 307 -28.57 12.80 -4.46
N GLU A 308 -29.40 13.74 -3.99
CA GLU A 308 -30.86 13.61 -3.97
C GLU A 308 -31.46 13.64 -5.38
N SER A 309 -31.03 14.56 -6.24
CA SER A 309 -31.51 14.63 -7.63
C SER A 309 -31.05 13.44 -8.47
N PHE A 310 -29.89 12.86 -8.14
CA PHE A 310 -29.35 11.70 -8.83
C PHE A 310 -30.14 10.42 -8.51
N LEU A 311 -30.58 10.27 -7.25
CA LEU A 311 -31.41 9.15 -6.79
C LEU A 311 -32.91 9.34 -7.08
N GLY A 312 -33.33 10.57 -7.38
CA GLY A 312 -34.72 10.98 -7.63
C GLY A 312 -35.31 11.76 -6.45
N GLU A 313 -36.04 12.84 -6.76
CA GLU A 313 -36.76 13.65 -5.76
C GLU A 313 -37.74 12.76 -4.97
N GLY A 314 -37.47 12.57 -3.68
CA GLY A 314 -38.27 11.70 -2.78
C GLY A 314 -37.53 10.50 -2.18
N ALA A 315 -36.25 10.29 -2.50
CA ALA A 315 -35.45 9.20 -1.92
C ALA A 315 -35.15 9.34 -0.41
N ILE A 316 -35.31 10.55 0.15
CA ILE A 316 -34.99 10.87 1.56
C ILE A 316 -36.13 11.70 2.15
N ASP A 317 -36.61 11.32 3.34
CA ASP A 317 -37.63 12.10 4.07
C ASP A 317 -37.03 13.45 4.48
N PRO A 318 -37.59 14.60 4.03
CA PRO A 318 -37.10 15.91 4.39
C PRO A 318 -37.14 16.20 5.91
N ASN A 319 -37.86 15.40 6.71
CA ASN A 319 -37.94 15.53 8.16
C ASN A 319 -37.03 14.55 8.94
N ASP A 320 -36.14 13.78 8.29
CA ASP A 320 -35.25 12.84 8.99
C ASP A 320 -34.15 13.57 9.79
N PRO A 321 -34.07 13.42 11.13
CA PRO A 321 -33.00 14.00 11.94
C PRO A 321 -31.60 13.45 11.63
N ASN A 322 -31.49 12.31 10.94
CA ASN A 322 -30.23 11.70 10.50
C ASN A 322 -29.94 11.88 9.00
N LYS A 323 -30.66 12.78 8.32
CA LYS A 323 -30.55 13.05 6.87
C LYS A 323 -29.10 13.11 6.35
N ALA A 324 -28.19 13.77 7.06
CA ALA A 324 -26.77 13.88 6.67
C ALA A 324 -26.03 12.53 6.66
N ASN A 325 -26.29 11.66 7.64
CA ASN A 325 -25.70 10.32 7.69
C ASN A 325 -26.32 9.40 6.63
N THR A 326 -27.63 9.50 6.42
CA THR A 326 -28.33 8.73 5.37
C THR A 326 -27.83 9.13 3.98
N LEU A 327 -27.65 10.42 3.71
CA LEU A 327 -27.03 10.94 2.48
C LEU A 327 -25.61 10.41 2.28
N SER A 328 -24.79 10.40 3.34
CA SER A 328 -23.40 9.91 3.27
C SER A 328 -23.31 8.40 3.04
N GLN A 329 -24.33 7.64 3.43
CA GLN A 329 -24.41 6.21 3.11
C GLN A 329 -24.87 5.99 1.67
N LEU A 330 -25.87 6.75 1.22
CA LEU A 330 -26.40 6.68 -0.13
C LEU A 330 -25.38 7.15 -1.18
N SER A 331 -24.52 8.13 -0.86
CA SER A 331 -23.47 8.60 -1.77
C SER A 331 -22.42 7.52 -2.10
N LYS A 332 -22.24 6.55 -1.20
CA LYS A 332 -21.30 5.43 -1.33
C LYS A 332 -21.88 4.23 -2.08
N ILE A 333 -23.13 4.30 -2.54
CA ILE A 333 -23.73 3.22 -3.34
C ILE A 333 -22.97 3.11 -4.66
N GLU A 334 -22.46 1.92 -4.96
CA GLU A 334 -21.79 1.61 -6.21
C GLU A 334 -22.79 1.31 -7.32
N ILE A 335 -22.55 1.90 -8.49
CA ILE A 335 -23.34 1.68 -9.71
C ILE A 335 -22.45 0.99 -10.74
N SER A 336 -23.00 -0.03 -11.39
CA SER A 336 -22.35 -0.69 -12.52
C SER A 336 -22.73 0.00 -13.83
N LEU A 337 -21.76 0.58 -14.52
CA LEU A 337 -21.92 1.19 -15.83
C LEU A 337 -21.26 0.31 -16.89
N SER A 338 -22.08 -0.34 -17.71
CA SER A 338 -21.59 -1.05 -18.90
C SER A 338 -21.28 -0.03 -19.99
N LEU A 339 -20.01 0.12 -20.34
CA LEU A 339 -19.58 1.05 -21.38
C LEU A 339 -20.19 0.65 -22.72
N THR A 340 -21.11 1.47 -23.21
CA THR A 340 -21.65 1.38 -24.56
C THR A 340 -21.10 2.56 -25.34
N SER A 341 -20.26 2.28 -26.34
CA SER A 341 -19.72 3.35 -27.19
C SER A 341 -20.90 4.01 -27.91
N LYS A 342 -21.22 5.25 -27.52
CA LYS A 342 -22.26 6.06 -28.15
C LYS A 342 -21.72 6.85 -29.35
N TYR A 343 -20.40 7.04 -29.38
CA TYR A 343 -19.63 7.67 -30.45
C TYR A 343 -18.67 6.62 -30.98
N ASP A 344 -19.09 5.87 -31.99
CA ASP A 344 -18.16 5.08 -32.79
C ASP A 344 -17.13 6.04 -33.35
N LEU A 345 -15.88 5.90 -32.89
CA LEU A 345 -14.72 6.65 -33.38
C LEU A 345 -14.79 6.70 -34.92
N GLY A 346 -14.84 7.91 -35.46
CA GLY A 346 -15.24 8.22 -36.83
C GLY A 346 -14.54 7.43 -37.93
N ASP A 347 -15.05 6.24 -38.20
CA ASP A 347 -15.10 5.55 -39.49
C ASP A 347 -16.07 4.36 -39.33
N GLY A 348 -17.38 4.63 -39.30
CA GLY A 348 -18.40 3.59 -39.22
C GLY A 348 -18.23 2.53 -40.32
N GLU A 349 -17.76 2.91 -41.50
CA GLU A 349 -17.47 1.99 -42.59
C GLU A 349 -16.26 1.06 -42.33
N THR A 350 -15.17 1.57 -41.73
CA THR A 350 -13.99 0.73 -41.47
C THR A 350 -14.21 -0.20 -40.27
N ILE A 351 -14.94 0.25 -39.24
CA ILE A 351 -15.29 -0.57 -38.08
C ILE A 351 -16.32 -1.64 -38.46
N ASP A 352 -17.34 -1.31 -39.26
CA ASP A 352 -18.26 -2.32 -39.79
C ASP A 352 -17.53 -3.32 -40.70
N SER A 353 -16.60 -2.86 -41.53
CA SER A 353 -15.79 -3.75 -42.38
C SER A 353 -14.95 -4.74 -41.57
N GLN A 354 -14.37 -4.33 -40.45
CA GLN A 354 -13.54 -5.23 -39.61
C GLN A 354 -14.39 -6.08 -38.66
N ARG A 355 -15.53 -5.59 -38.17
CA ARG A 355 -16.52 -6.42 -37.46
C ARG A 355 -17.07 -7.51 -38.37
N LEU A 356 -17.32 -7.16 -39.63
CA LEU A 356 -17.66 -8.10 -40.69
C LEU A 356 -16.51 -9.08 -40.93
N MET A 357 -15.25 -8.63 -40.94
CA MET A 357 -14.07 -9.48 -41.04
C MET A 357 -14.00 -10.52 -39.92
N ILE A 358 -14.18 -10.11 -38.65
CA ILE A 358 -14.12 -11.01 -37.48
C ILE A 358 -15.26 -12.02 -37.50
N LYS A 359 -16.49 -11.56 -37.79
CA LYS A 359 -17.64 -12.46 -37.96
C LYS A 359 -17.38 -13.47 -39.08
N THR A 360 -16.78 -13.02 -40.18
CA THR A 360 -16.43 -13.87 -41.33
C THR A 360 -15.33 -14.87 -40.99
N LYS A 361 -14.25 -14.46 -40.30
CA LYS A 361 -13.21 -15.36 -39.78
C LYS A 361 -13.79 -16.47 -38.90
N LYS A 362 -14.69 -16.14 -37.97
CA LYS A 362 -15.37 -17.12 -37.09
C LYS A 362 -16.21 -18.11 -37.92
N LEU A 363 -17.01 -17.61 -38.85
CA LEU A 363 -17.83 -18.45 -39.73
C LEU A 363 -16.95 -19.37 -40.60
N ILE A 364 -15.82 -18.86 -41.12
CA ILE A 364 -14.85 -19.64 -41.90
C ILE A 364 -14.25 -20.77 -41.05
N ILE A 365 -13.86 -20.51 -39.81
CA ILE A 365 -13.31 -21.55 -38.90
C ILE A 365 -14.35 -22.65 -38.63
N ASP A 366 -15.62 -22.28 -38.45
CA ASP A 366 -16.71 -23.25 -38.23
C ASP A 366 -16.97 -24.14 -39.45
N VAL A 367 -16.82 -23.59 -40.67
CA VAL A 367 -16.98 -24.35 -41.92
C VAL A 367 -15.74 -25.23 -42.18
N ILE A 368 -14.52 -24.68 -42.10
CA ILE A 368 -13.27 -25.42 -42.36
C ILE A 368 -13.11 -26.63 -41.44
N ARG A 369 -13.55 -26.53 -40.18
CA ARG A 369 -13.42 -27.64 -39.22
C ARG A 369 -14.19 -28.89 -39.66
N ASN A 370 -15.36 -28.71 -40.29
CA ASN A 370 -16.24 -29.81 -40.70
C ASN A 370 -16.12 -30.12 -42.21
N GLN A 371 -15.55 -29.19 -42.98
CA GLN A 371 -15.33 -29.34 -44.42
C GLN A 371 -13.90 -28.94 -44.80
N PRO A 372 -12.97 -29.91 -44.83
CA PRO A 372 -11.63 -29.66 -45.30
C PRO A 372 -11.61 -29.46 -46.83
N GLY A 373 -10.84 -28.47 -47.30
CA GLY A 373 -10.61 -28.23 -48.73
C GLY A 373 -9.30 -27.49 -48.94
N SER A 374 -8.81 -27.44 -50.18
CA SER A 374 -7.48 -26.90 -50.49
C SER A 374 -7.48 -25.37 -50.58
N THR A 375 -8.62 -24.77 -50.91
CA THR A 375 -8.80 -23.32 -50.99
C THR A 375 -10.16 -22.90 -50.44
N LEU A 376 -10.28 -21.67 -49.91
CA LEU A 376 -11.53 -21.18 -49.33
C LEU A 376 -12.69 -21.16 -50.35
N THR A 377 -12.39 -20.86 -51.62
CA THR A 377 -13.37 -20.88 -52.71
C THR A 377 -13.93 -22.28 -52.96
N GLU A 378 -13.09 -23.31 -52.95
CA GLU A 378 -13.51 -24.71 -53.12
C GLU A 378 -14.40 -25.20 -51.98
N ILE A 379 -14.10 -24.80 -50.74
CA ILE A 379 -14.90 -25.12 -49.55
C ILE A 379 -16.28 -24.44 -49.62
N LEU A 380 -16.36 -23.22 -50.14
CA LEU A 380 -17.61 -22.48 -50.27
C LEU A 380 -18.50 -22.96 -51.43
N GLU A 381 -17.92 -23.58 -52.47
CA GLU A 381 -18.64 -24.09 -53.64
C GLU A 381 -19.04 -25.57 -53.51
N THR A 382 -18.34 -26.34 -52.68
CA THR A 382 -18.67 -27.76 -52.46
C THR A 382 -19.91 -27.88 -51.56
N PRO A 383 -20.99 -28.58 -51.96
CA PRO A 383 -22.18 -28.74 -51.12
C PRO A 383 -21.87 -29.54 -49.85
N ALA A 384 -22.53 -29.20 -48.74
CA ALA A 384 -22.38 -29.96 -47.51
C ALA A 384 -23.06 -31.33 -47.57
N THR A 385 -22.34 -32.36 -47.11
CA THR A 385 -22.93 -33.70 -46.92
C THR A 385 -23.72 -33.72 -45.61
N THR A 386 -24.77 -34.54 -45.55
CA THR A 386 -25.62 -34.70 -44.36
C THR A 386 -24.82 -35.08 -43.11
N GLN A 387 -23.74 -35.84 -43.24
CA GLN A 387 -22.85 -36.21 -42.15
C GLN A 387 -22.07 -34.99 -41.59
N GLN A 388 -21.60 -34.10 -42.46
CA GLN A 388 -20.85 -32.91 -42.04
C GLN A 388 -21.76 -31.91 -41.31
N GLU A 389 -23.04 -31.82 -41.70
CA GLU A 389 -24.03 -30.99 -41.00
C GLU A 389 -24.37 -31.54 -39.61
N THR A 390 -24.50 -32.85 -39.45
CA THR A 390 -24.73 -33.48 -38.15
C THR A 390 -23.54 -33.33 -37.20
N ASP A 391 -22.31 -33.46 -37.74
CA ASP A 391 -21.09 -33.30 -36.97
C ASP A 391 -20.94 -31.84 -36.50
N HIS A 392 -21.22 -30.88 -37.37
CA HIS A 392 -21.26 -29.45 -37.03
C HIS A 392 -22.29 -29.12 -35.96
N ALA A 393 -23.52 -29.62 -36.08
CA ALA A 393 -24.57 -29.40 -35.09
C ALA A 393 -24.17 -29.93 -33.71
N THR A 394 -23.53 -31.10 -33.66
CA THR A 394 -23.01 -31.71 -32.43
C THR A 394 -21.87 -30.87 -31.81
N ASP A 395 -20.98 -30.34 -32.65
CA ASP A 395 -19.88 -29.47 -32.24
C ASP A 395 -20.39 -28.13 -31.67
N MET A 396 -21.46 -27.56 -32.25
CA MET A 396 -22.09 -26.32 -31.78
C MET A 396 -22.79 -26.51 -30.43
N VAL A 397 -23.55 -27.60 -30.26
CA VAL A 397 -24.19 -27.93 -28.97
C VAL A 397 -23.15 -28.14 -27.87
N SER A 398 -22.06 -28.85 -28.18
CA SER A 398 -20.96 -29.09 -27.23
C SER A 398 -20.24 -27.81 -26.80
N ARG A 399 -20.15 -26.79 -27.68
CA ARG A 399 -19.61 -25.47 -27.34
C ARG A 399 -20.59 -24.65 -26.50
N ALA A 400 -21.87 -24.63 -26.87
CA ALA A 400 -22.91 -23.92 -26.11
C ALA A 400 -22.99 -24.41 -24.65
N ILE A 401 -22.85 -25.72 -24.41
CA ILE A 401 -22.82 -26.29 -23.05
C ILE A 401 -21.59 -25.83 -22.26
N LYS A 402 -20.41 -25.76 -22.89
CA LYS A 402 -19.17 -25.28 -22.22
C LYS A 402 -19.19 -23.78 -21.93
N ASP A 403 -19.86 -22.99 -22.77
CA ASP A 403 -19.93 -21.53 -22.67
C ASP A 403 -21.12 -21.03 -21.80
N SER A 404 -22.01 -21.93 -21.36
CA SER A 404 -23.22 -21.65 -20.54
C SER A 404 -22.97 -21.11 -19.12
N LYS A 405 -21.72 -20.86 -18.72
CA LYS A 405 -21.37 -20.35 -17.38
C LYS A 405 -21.25 -18.82 -17.28
N THR A 406 -21.70 -18.07 -18.28
CA THR A 406 -21.59 -16.59 -18.33
C THR A 406 -22.91 -15.89 -18.71
N PRO A 407 -23.15 -14.66 -18.22
CA PRO A 407 -24.49 -14.05 -18.19
C PRO A 407 -25.03 -13.51 -19.53
N GLU A 408 -26.35 -13.33 -19.51
CA GLU A 408 -27.42 -12.91 -20.45
C GLU A 408 -27.13 -12.12 -21.75
N GLU A 409 -25.98 -11.48 -21.98
CA GLU A 409 -25.73 -10.72 -23.23
C GLU A 409 -25.48 -11.61 -24.46
N MET A 410 -25.47 -12.94 -24.27
CA MET A 410 -25.13 -13.92 -25.30
C MET A 410 -26.29 -14.27 -26.26
N GLN A 411 -27.50 -13.73 -26.08
CA GLN A 411 -28.67 -14.11 -26.88
C GLN A 411 -28.55 -13.73 -28.37
N GLN A 412 -27.91 -12.61 -28.74
CA GLN A 412 -27.71 -12.23 -30.14
C GLN A 412 -26.54 -12.96 -30.84
N MET A 413 -25.60 -13.56 -30.10
CA MET A 413 -24.48 -14.32 -30.65
C MET A 413 -24.78 -15.81 -30.85
N VAL A 414 -25.84 -16.33 -30.22
CA VAL A 414 -26.25 -17.73 -30.33
C VAL A 414 -26.97 -18.02 -31.65
N GLU A 415 -27.66 -17.03 -32.24
CA GLU A 415 -28.39 -17.21 -33.51
C GLU A 415 -27.46 -17.52 -34.70
N ASP A 416 -26.34 -16.82 -34.83
CA ASP A 416 -25.37 -17.05 -35.92
C ASP A 416 -24.54 -18.33 -35.74
N ALA A 417 -24.36 -18.78 -34.50
CA ALA A 417 -23.61 -19.98 -34.17
C ALA A 417 -24.38 -21.26 -34.55
N GLN A 418 -25.72 -21.25 -34.47
CA GLN A 418 -26.58 -22.40 -34.74
C GLN A 418 -27.00 -22.56 -36.21
N LEU A 419 -26.58 -21.65 -37.11
CA LEU A 419 -26.93 -21.74 -38.52
C LEU A 419 -26.33 -22.99 -39.19
N PRO A 420 -27.07 -23.68 -40.08
CA PRO A 420 -26.55 -24.76 -40.92
C PRO A 420 -25.32 -24.33 -41.72
N ILE A 421 -24.43 -25.27 -42.03
CA ILE A 421 -23.19 -25.03 -42.79
C ILE A 421 -23.48 -24.27 -44.08
N GLU A 422 -24.51 -24.66 -44.82
CA GLU A 422 -24.86 -24.05 -46.10
C GLU A 422 -25.32 -22.59 -45.95
N GLN A 423 -26.00 -22.25 -44.84
CA GLN A 423 -26.37 -20.87 -44.52
C GLN A 423 -25.16 -20.06 -44.08
N LYS A 424 -24.23 -20.66 -43.31
CA LYS A 424 -22.94 -20.05 -42.95
C LYS A 424 -22.12 -19.74 -44.20
N LYS A 425 -22.05 -20.65 -45.19
CA LYS A 425 -21.36 -20.42 -46.49
C LYS A 425 -21.95 -19.26 -47.27
N ARG A 426 -23.27 -19.19 -47.40
CA ARG A 426 -23.94 -18.06 -48.10
C ARG A 426 -23.66 -16.73 -47.40
N LYS A 427 -23.61 -16.73 -46.06
CA LYS A 427 -23.27 -15.54 -45.27
C LYS A 427 -21.80 -15.16 -45.46
N ILE A 428 -20.87 -16.12 -45.45
CA ILE A 428 -19.45 -15.90 -45.75
C ILE A 428 -19.29 -15.30 -47.16
N GLN A 429 -19.95 -15.85 -48.18
CA GLN A 429 -19.86 -15.34 -49.56
C GLN A 429 -20.39 -13.91 -49.69
N ARG A 430 -21.49 -13.57 -49.00
CA ARG A 430 -21.98 -12.18 -48.96
C ARG A 430 -20.98 -11.25 -48.29
N ASN A 431 -20.44 -11.66 -47.14
CA ASN A 431 -19.47 -10.86 -46.40
C ASN A 431 -18.16 -10.68 -47.19
N LEU A 432 -17.66 -11.73 -47.84
CA LEU A 432 -16.43 -11.66 -48.66
C LEU A 432 -16.59 -10.68 -49.84
N ARG A 433 -17.77 -10.60 -50.47
CA ARG A 433 -18.04 -9.61 -51.53
C ARG A 433 -18.01 -8.17 -51.00
N THR A 434 -18.58 -7.94 -49.82
CA THR A 434 -18.55 -6.63 -49.16
C THR A 434 -17.12 -6.26 -48.75
N LEU A 435 -16.36 -7.22 -48.21
CA LEU A 435 -14.95 -7.01 -47.82
C LEU A 435 -14.02 -6.80 -49.02
N GLU A 436 -14.33 -7.40 -50.18
CA GLU A 436 -13.61 -7.18 -51.44
C GLU A 436 -13.89 -5.80 -52.03
N GLN A 437 -15.14 -5.33 -51.99
CA GLN A 437 -15.50 -3.96 -52.38
C GLN A 437 -14.80 -2.90 -51.53
N MET A 438 -14.50 -3.23 -50.27
CA MET A 438 -13.77 -2.38 -49.32
C MET A 438 -12.25 -2.54 -49.41
N GLY A 439 -11.73 -3.39 -50.29
CA GLY A 439 -10.28 -3.55 -50.53
C GLY A 439 -9.51 -4.34 -49.46
N LEU A 440 -10.19 -4.96 -48.49
CA LEU A 440 -9.56 -5.72 -47.40
C LEU A 440 -9.18 -7.16 -47.78
N VAL A 441 -9.75 -7.67 -48.87
CA VAL A 441 -9.50 -9.01 -49.39
C VAL A 441 -9.58 -9.00 -50.90
N SER A 442 -8.86 -9.91 -51.55
CA SER A 442 -8.83 -9.99 -53.01
C SER A 442 -9.32 -11.36 -53.49
N SER A 443 -10.29 -11.38 -54.40
CA SER A 443 -10.65 -12.62 -55.11
C SER A 443 -9.48 -13.12 -55.98
N LYS A 444 -8.56 -12.22 -56.40
CA LYS A 444 -7.37 -12.57 -57.21
C LYS A 444 -6.41 -13.53 -56.50
N ASN A 445 -6.37 -13.52 -55.16
CA ASN A 445 -5.54 -14.43 -54.37
C ASN A 445 -6.34 -15.56 -53.70
N LYS A 446 -7.58 -15.81 -54.16
CA LYS A 446 -8.49 -16.81 -53.58
C LYS A 446 -8.72 -16.62 -52.07
N TYR A 447 -8.68 -15.37 -51.59
CA TYR A 447 -8.88 -14.98 -50.19
C TYR A 447 -7.82 -15.52 -49.21
N GLN A 448 -6.59 -15.76 -49.68
CA GLN A 448 -5.50 -16.31 -48.86
C GLN A 448 -5.09 -15.38 -47.69
N ASP A 449 -5.27 -14.07 -47.83
CA ASP A 449 -4.91 -13.09 -46.79
C ASP A 449 -5.71 -13.31 -45.49
N ILE A 450 -7.01 -13.60 -45.60
CA ILE A 450 -7.86 -13.93 -44.45
C ILE A 450 -7.39 -15.22 -43.77
N LEU A 451 -6.99 -16.23 -44.56
CA LEU A 451 -6.49 -17.49 -44.02
C LEU A 451 -5.14 -17.30 -43.30
N ASN A 452 -4.26 -16.45 -43.82
CA ASN A 452 -3.00 -16.12 -43.17
C ASN A 452 -3.23 -15.39 -41.82
N GLU A 453 -4.20 -14.48 -41.77
CA GLU A 453 -4.61 -13.82 -40.53
C GLU A 453 -5.23 -14.80 -39.53
N ILE A 454 -6.09 -15.73 -39.97
CA ILE A 454 -6.61 -16.82 -39.11
C ILE A 454 -5.47 -17.71 -38.61
N ALA A 455 -4.46 -18.01 -39.43
CA ALA A 455 -3.30 -18.80 -39.03
C ALA A 455 -2.44 -18.09 -37.97
N LYS A 456 -2.25 -16.77 -38.09
CA LYS A 456 -1.61 -15.95 -37.04
C LYS A 456 -2.41 -15.98 -35.75
N ASP A 457 -3.73 -15.84 -35.83
CA ASP A 457 -4.65 -15.90 -34.67
C ASP A 457 -4.57 -17.26 -33.95
N ILE A 458 -4.56 -18.37 -34.70
CA ILE A 458 -4.41 -19.74 -34.15
C ILE A 458 -3.04 -19.92 -33.49
N ARG A 459 -1.96 -19.42 -34.12
CA ARG A 459 -0.61 -19.49 -33.55
C ARG A 459 -0.52 -18.74 -32.22
N ASN A 460 -1.14 -17.56 -32.14
CA ASN A 460 -1.17 -16.74 -30.94
C ASN A 460 -2.15 -17.28 -29.87
N GLN A 461 -3.15 -18.08 -30.25
CA GLN A 461 -4.14 -18.67 -29.34
C GLN A 461 -3.48 -19.49 -28.21
N ARG A 462 -2.39 -20.20 -28.48
CA ARG A 462 -1.64 -20.95 -27.46
C ARG A 462 -1.02 -20.03 -26.42
N VAL A 463 -0.52 -18.87 -26.83
CA VAL A 463 0.05 -17.84 -25.95
C VAL A 463 -1.04 -17.25 -25.07
N TYR A 464 -2.19 -16.86 -25.66
CA TYR A 464 -3.35 -16.36 -24.90
C TYR A 464 -3.88 -17.34 -23.87
N ARG A 465 -3.97 -18.64 -24.21
CA ARG A 465 -4.38 -19.67 -23.24
C ARG A 465 -3.40 -19.78 -22.08
N LYS A 466 -2.09 -19.70 -22.35
CA LYS A 466 -1.05 -19.73 -21.31
C LYS A 466 -1.15 -18.50 -20.40
N LEU A 467 -1.34 -17.31 -20.96
CA LEU A 467 -1.51 -16.06 -20.22
C LEU A 467 -2.77 -16.09 -19.34
N ARG A 468 -3.94 -16.46 -19.89
CA ARG A 468 -5.19 -16.58 -19.11
C ARG A 468 -5.08 -17.60 -17.99
N LYS A 469 -4.41 -18.72 -18.22
CA LYS A 469 -4.18 -19.74 -17.18
C LYS A 469 -3.30 -19.19 -16.04
N ALA A 470 -2.27 -18.42 -16.37
CA ALA A 470 -1.42 -17.76 -15.38
C ALA A 470 -2.18 -16.67 -14.61
N GLU A 471 -3.00 -15.88 -15.29
CA GLU A 471 -3.83 -14.84 -14.67
C GLU A 471 -4.88 -15.44 -13.73
N LEU A 472 -5.55 -16.51 -14.14
CA LEU A 472 -6.50 -17.25 -13.31
C LEU A 472 -5.82 -17.78 -12.03
N ALA A 473 -4.62 -18.36 -12.15
CA ALA A 473 -3.86 -18.81 -10.99
C ALA A 473 -3.50 -17.64 -10.05
N LYS A 474 -3.12 -16.48 -10.59
CA LYS A 474 -2.85 -15.27 -9.81
C LYS A 474 -4.09 -14.74 -9.09
N LEU A 475 -5.25 -14.75 -9.76
CA LEU A 475 -6.52 -14.34 -9.16
C LEU A 475 -6.93 -15.31 -8.03
N GLN A 476 -6.77 -16.62 -8.22
CA GLN A 476 -7.01 -17.61 -7.16
C GLN A 476 -6.10 -17.39 -5.94
N GLN A 477 -4.82 -17.10 -6.16
CA GLN A 477 -3.90 -16.76 -5.07
C GLN A 477 -4.30 -15.46 -4.35
N THR A 478 -4.74 -14.45 -5.10
CA THR A 478 -5.20 -13.17 -4.55
C THR A 478 -6.47 -13.37 -3.71
N LEU A 479 -7.41 -14.18 -4.18
CA LEU A 479 -8.62 -14.55 -3.43
C LEU A 479 -8.26 -15.28 -2.14
N LYS A 480 -7.31 -16.22 -2.18
CA LYS A 480 -6.83 -16.91 -0.98
C LYS A 480 -6.24 -15.93 0.04
N ALA A 481 -5.36 -15.03 -0.41
CA ALA A 481 -4.75 -14.02 0.45
C ALA A 481 -5.79 -13.04 1.04
N LEU A 482 -6.82 -12.66 0.26
CA LEU A 482 -7.93 -11.84 0.73
C LEU A 482 -8.74 -12.55 1.81
N ASN A 483 -9.04 -13.85 1.62
CA ASN A 483 -9.72 -14.64 2.64
C ASN A 483 -8.89 -14.77 3.93
N GLU A 484 -7.59 -15.02 3.81
CA GLU A 484 -6.66 -15.04 4.95
C GLU A 484 -6.65 -13.67 5.68
N LYS A 485 -6.67 -12.56 4.94
CA LYS A 485 -6.76 -11.21 5.51
C LYS A 485 -8.11 -10.95 6.18
N ALA A 486 -9.20 -11.43 5.59
CA ALA A 486 -10.54 -11.34 6.17
C ALA A 486 -10.61 -12.10 7.51
N THR A 487 -10.10 -13.33 7.56
CA THR A 487 -10.04 -14.11 8.80
C THR A 487 -9.18 -13.43 9.87
N PHE A 488 -8.06 -12.80 9.47
CA PHE A 488 -7.22 -12.04 10.40
C PHE A 488 -7.95 -10.81 10.98
N TYR A 489 -8.70 -10.06 10.17
CA TYR A 489 -9.50 -8.94 10.68
C TYR A 489 -10.66 -9.42 11.56
N GLU A 490 -11.30 -10.55 11.26
CA GLU A 490 -12.29 -11.16 12.14
C GLU A 490 -11.67 -11.54 13.50
N GLU A 491 -10.46 -12.11 13.52
CA GLU A 491 -9.71 -12.38 14.75
C GLU A 491 -9.38 -11.08 15.51
N GLN A 492 -8.99 -10.01 14.82
CA GLN A 492 -8.76 -8.70 15.46
C GLN A 492 -10.04 -8.12 16.06
N ILE A 493 -11.16 -8.17 15.33
CA ILE A 493 -12.47 -7.72 15.85
C ILE A 493 -12.82 -8.54 17.10
N ASN A 494 -12.68 -9.86 17.04
CA ASN A 494 -12.92 -10.73 18.19
C ASN A 494 -12.01 -10.40 19.39
N TYR A 495 -10.74 -10.05 19.14
CA TYR A 495 -9.83 -9.61 20.18
C TYR A 495 -10.31 -8.30 20.82
N TYR A 496 -10.65 -7.28 20.03
CA TYR A 496 -11.17 -6.01 20.54
C TYR A 496 -12.50 -6.19 21.27
N ASP A 497 -13.40 -7.02 20.76
CA ASP A 497 -14.67 -7.37 21.42
C ASP A 497 -14.43 -8.06 22.76
N THR A 498 -13.48 -8.98 22.82
CA THR A 498 -13.10 -9.67 24.07
C THR A 498 -12.48 -8.68 25.06
N TYR A 499 -11.64 -7.77 24.58
CA TYR A 499 -11.06 -6.70 25.39
C TYR A 499 -12.13 -5.76 25.95
N ILE A 500 -13.05 -5.27 25.10
CA ILE A 500 -14.17 -4.40 25.50
C ILE A 500 -15.08 -5.13 26.49
N LYS A 501 -15.42 -6.40 26.24
CA LYS A 501 -16.20 -7.23 27.18
C LYS A 501 -15.49 -7.37 28.53
N THR A 502 -14.17 -7.58 28.53
CA THR A 502 -13.36 -7.65 29.75
C THR A 502 -13.35 -6.32 30.50
N CYS A 503 -13.23 -5.19 29.80
CA CYS A 503 -13.35 -3.84 30.38
C CYS A 503 -14.75 -3.59 30.97
N LEU A 504 -15.82 -3.95 30.25
CA LEU A 504 -17.21 -3.82 30.70
C LEU A 504 -17.51 -4.73 31.91
N ASP A 505 -16.96 -5.95 31.94
CA ASP A 505 -17.12 -6.86 33.08
C ASP A 505 -16.36 -6.38 34.31
N ASN A 506 -15.19 -5.77 34.13
CA ASN A 506 -14.45 -5.10 35.22
C ASN A 506 -15.24 -3.88 35.77
N LEU A 507 -15.93 -3.13 34.91
CA LEU A 507 -16.85 -2.05 35.33
C LEU A 507 -18.08 -2.61 36.09
N LYS A 508 -18.69 -3.70 35.61
CA LYS A 508 -19.86 -4.34 36.25
C LYS A 508 -19.54 -5.00 37.60
N ARG A 509 -18.35 -5.61 37.76
CA ARG A 509 -17.92 -6.24 39.02
C ARG A 509 -17.79 -5.23 40.19
N LYS A 510 -17.52 -3.95 39.92
CA LYS A 510 -17.56 -2.88 40.95
C LYS A 510 -18.99 -2.50 41.36
N ASN A 511 -19.96 -2.58 40.46
CA ASN A 511 -21.36 -2.24 40.76
C ASN A 511 -22.10 -3.37 41.51
N SER A 512 -21.73 -4.63 41.30
CA SER A 512 -22.41 -5.78 41.93
C SER A 512 -22.03 -6.02 43.41
N ARG A 513 -20.92 -5.48 43.93
CA ARG A 513 -20.58 -5.57 45.37
C ARG A 513 -21.33 -4.55 46.26
N ARG A 514 -22.30 -3.80 45.72
CA ARG A 514 -23.11 -2.81 46.47
C ARG A 514 -24.59 -3.17 46.63
N SER A 515 -24.97 -4.43 46.53
CA SER A 515 -26.33 -4.85 46.90
C SER A 515 -26.31 -6.18 47.62
N ILE A 516 -26.41 -6.14 48.94
CA ILE A 516 -27.13 -7.09 49.83
C ILE A 516 -26.82 -6.70 51.30
N LYS A 517 -27.70 -5.93 51.93
CA LYS A 517 -28.45 -6.32 53.14
C LYS A 517 -29.37 -5.21 53.64
N VAL A 518 -30.56 -5.66 54.02
CA VAL A 518 -31.71 -4.95 54.57
C VAL A 518 -31.55 -4.81 56.09
N ASP A 519 -32.15 -3.72 56.60
CA ASP A 519 -32.55 -3.38 57.97
C ASP A 519 -31.53 -2.97 59.04
N GLY A 520 -31.85 -1.84 59.68
CA GLY A 520 -31.27 -1.40 60.97
C GLY A 520 -30.92 0.10 61.01
N LYS A 521 -31.76 0.89 61.67
CA LYS A 521 -31.58 2.33 61.98
C LYS A 521 -30.18 2.68 62.51
N GLY A 522 -29.55 3.70 61.95
CA GLY A 522 -28.34 4.34 62.48
C GLY A 522 -27.72 5.34 61.48
N GLU A 523 -27.42 6.54 61.95
CA GLU A 523 -26.92 7.73 61.23
C GLU A 523 -25.75 7.50 60.22
N PRO A 524 -25.57 8.41 59.23
CA PRO A 524 -24.58 8.23 58.17
C PRO A 524 -23.16 8.51 58.66
N LYS A 525 -22.32 7.47 58.77
CA LYS A 525 -20.85 7.62 58.85
C LYS A 525 -20.22 7.36 57.48
N GLY A 526 -19.47 8.36 57.02
CA GLY A 526 -18.90 8.47 55.67
C GLY A 526 -17.99 7.32 55.21
N MET A 527 -17.96 7.18 53.89
CA MET A 527 -17.16 6.27 53.06
C MET A 527 -15.67 6.24 53.49
N ARG A 528 -15.15 5.07 53.91
CA ARG A 528 -13.71 4.90 54.21
C ARG A 528 -12.89 4.89 52.91
N ARG A 529 -12.19 5.99 52.61
CA ARG A 529 -11.14 6.06 51.57
C ARG A 529 -9.89 5.27 52.00
N ALA A 530 -9.17 4.67 51.04
CA ALA A 530 -7.86 4.08 51.28
C ALA A 530 -6.90 5.11 51.89
N LYS A 531 -6.09 4.71 52.88
CA LYS A 531 -5.22 5.65 53.61
C LYS A 531 -4.12 6.20 52.67
N PRO A 532 -3.96 7.53 52.54
CA PRO A 532 -2.89 8.11 51.73
C PRO A 532 -1.51 7.78 52.31
N VAL A 533 -0.58 7.37 51.45
CA VAL A 533 0.82 7.15 51.84
C VAL A 533 1.56 8.47 51.67
N LYS A 534 2.08 9.02 52.77
CA LYS A 534 2.75 10.32 52.79
C LYS A 534 4.26 10.16 52.74
N TYR A 535 4.91 10.86 51.81
CA TYR A 535 6.37 10.94 51.73
C TYR A 535 6.83 12.40 51.73
N SER A 536 7.86 12.74 52.50
CA SER A 536 8.51 14.05 52.35
C SER A 536 9.41 14.06 51.13
N ALA A 537 9.54 15.22 50.47
CA ALA A 537 10.45 15.38 49.34
C ALA A 537 11.90 15.06 49.73
N ALA A 538 12.32 15.42 50.95
CA ALA A 538 13.63 15.05 51.49
C ALA A 538 13.86 13.52 51.51
N LYS A 539 12.84 12.74 51.91
CA LYS A 539 12.92 11.28 51.99
C LYS A 539 12.85 10.59 50.61
N LEU A 540 12.21 11.22 49.63
CA LEU A 540 12.22 10.76 48.23
C LEU A 540 13.55 11.08 47.54
N HIS A 541 14.18 12.19 47.90
CA HIS A 541 15.51 12.59 47.43
C HIS A 541 16.61 11.69 48.00
N GLU A 542 16.59 11.39 49.30
CA GLU A 542 17.51 10.41 49.92
C GLU A 542 17.42 9.01 49.31
N LYS A 543 16.26 8.65 48.75
CA LYS A 543 16.02 7.37 48.06
C LYS A 543 16.33 7.40 46.57
N GLY A 544 16.79 8.52 46.03
CA GLY A 544 17.07 8.71 44.60
C GLY A 544 15.84 8.78 43.70
N VAL A 545 14.62 8.70 44.26
CA VAL A 545 13.37 8.78 43.48
C VAL A 545 13.16 10.21 42.99
N LEU A 546 13.45 11.21 43.82
CA LEU A 546 13.38 12.62 43.47
C LEU A 546 14.79 13.14 43.14
N LEU A 547 15.01 13.63 41.92
CA LEU A 547 16.30 14.16 41.46
C LEU A 547 16.43 15.67 41.68
N GLY A 548 15.32 16.40 41.64
CA GLY A 548 15.29 17.84 41.90
C GLY A 548 13.91 18.45 41.69
N ILE A 549 13.70 19.65 42.23
CA ILE A 549 12.52 20.47 41.96
C ILE A 549 13.03 21.80 41.43
N ASP A 550 12.63 22.17 40.22
CA ASP A 550 12.96 23.44 39.60
C ASP A 550 12.41 24.58 40.50
N ASP A 551 13.20 25.64 40.70
CA ASP A 551 12.94 26.81 41.57
C ASP A 551 13.04 26.62 43.11
N LEU A 552 13.48 25.45 43.61
CA LEU A 552 13.59 25.18 45.06
C LEU A 552 14.96 24.62 45.46
N GLN A 553 15.58 25.20 46.50
CA GLN A 553 16.83 24.68 47.08
C GLN A 553 16.57 23.44 47.96
N THR A 554 17.52 22.49 47.98
CA THR A 554 17.44 21.20 48.70
C THR A 554 17.07 21.32 50.18
N ASN A 555 17.39 22.45 50.83
CA ASN A 555 17.04 22.74 52.22
C ASN A 555 15.53 22.89 52.45
N GLN A 556 14.75 23.23 51.42
CA GLN A 556 13.30 23.43 51.50
C GLN A 556 12.51 22.12 51.28
N PHE A 557 13.18 21.02 50.89
CA PHE A 557 12.54 19.72 50.65
C PHE A 557 11.93 19.08 51.91
N LYS A 558 12.29 19.55 53.11
CA LYS A 558 11.65 19.14 54.36
C LYS A 558 10.21 19.66 54.49
N ASN A 559 9.88 20.74 53.80
CA ASN A 559 8.58 21.42 53.89
C ASN A 559 7.55 20.94 52.84
N ILE A 560 7.96 20.00 51.96
CA ILE A 560 7.13 19.42 50.91
C ILE A 560 6.74 17.99 51.28
N LEU A 561 5.44 17.70 51.21
CA LEU A 561 4.86 16.38 51.39
C LEU A 561 4.13 15.96 50.11
N PHE A 562 4.39 14.74 49.67
CA PHE A 562 3.65 14.06 48.60
C PHE A 562 2.72 13.04 49.22
N ASP A 563 1.42 13.23 49.02
CA ASP A 563 0.37 12.29 49.38
C ASP A 563 0.05 11.43 48.14
N ILE A 564 0.42 10.15 48.17
CA ILE A 564 0.14 9.19 47.10
C ILE A 564 -1.07 8.34 47.49
N THR A 565 -2.09 8.33 46.64
CA THR A 565 -3.31 7.54 46.80
C THR A 565 -3.56 6.67 45.58
N SER A 566 -3.81 5.39 45.81
CA SER A 566 -4.27 4.48 44.75
C SER A 566 -5.72 4.85 44.39
N THR A 567 -5.97 5.07 43.10
CA THR A 567 -7.32 5.39 42.60
C THR A 567 -8.15 4.12 42.39
N GLU A 568 -9.42 4.29 41.98
CA GLU A 568 -10.30 3.16 41.76
C GLU A 568 -9.81 2.25 40.62
N ASP A 569 -9.03 2.76 39.68
CA ASP A 569 -8.51 2.03 38.52
C ASP A 569 -7.14 1.39 38.83
N VAL A 570 -6.99 0.11 38.47
CA VAL A 570 -5.77 -0.66 38.75
C VAL A 570 -4.63 -0.11 37.93
N GLY A 571 -3.59 0.38 38.61
CA GLY A 571 -2.41 0.97 37.96
C GLY A 571 -2.41 2.49 37.91
N ILE A 572 -3.48 3.18 38.33
CA ILE A 572 -3.52 4.65 38.37
C ILE A 572 -3.38 5.17 39.82
N PHE A 573 -2.47 6.12 40.01
CA PHE A 573 -2.13 6.73 41.29
C PHE A 573 -2.35 8.24 41.25
N ASP A 574 -3.15 8.74 42.18
CA ASP A 574 -3.27 10.17 42.42
C ASP A 574 -2.14 10.63 43.35
N VAL A 575 -1.27 11.51 42.86
CA VAL A 575 -0.21 12.12 43.66
C VAL A 575 -0.54 13.59 43.88
N LYS A 576 -0.63 13.98 45.15
CA LYS A 576 -0.87 15.35 45.57
C LYS A 576 0.37 15.92 46.24
N SER A 577 0.78 17.12 45.86
CA SER A 577 1.85 17.86 46.54
C SER A 577 1.27 18.85 47.55
N LYS A 578 1.90 18.93 48.73
CA LYS A 578 1.59 19.88 49.81
C LYS A 578 2.85 20.62 50.22
N PHE A 579 2.82 21.94 50.17
CA PHE A 579 3.89 22.81 50.67
C PHE A 579 3.39 23.55 51.91
N LEU A 580 4.05 23.38 53.06
CA LEU A 580 3.65 24.01 54.34
C LEU A 580 2.16 23.85 54.71
N GLY A 581 1.55 22.73 54.33
CA GLY A 581 0.14 22.43 54.62
C GLY A 581 -0.88 22.90 53.58
N VAL A 582 -0.45 23.65 52.55
CA VAL A 582 -1.30 24.09 51.42
C VAL A 582 -1.20 23.06 50.28
N GLU A 583 -2.34 22.57 49.78
CA GLU A 583 -2.39 21.71 48.58
C GLU A 583 -2.02 22.54 47.35
N MET A 584 -0.98 22.13 46.62
CA MET A 584 -0.49 22.85 45.44
C MET A 584 -1.10 22.24 44.18
N GLU A 585 -0.67 21.04 43.80
CA GLU A 585 -1.07 20.42 42.53
C GLU A 585 -1.36 18.92 42.70
N LYS A 586 -2.20 18.40 41.81
CA LYS A 586 -2.59 16.99 41.75
C LYS A 586 -2.28 16.45 40.35
N VAL A 587 -1.53 15.36 40.27
CA VAL A 587 -1.22 14.65 39.01
C VAL A 587 -1.64 13.19 39.15
N GLN A 588 -2.19 12.64 38.07
CA GLN A 588 -2.47 11.21 37.96
C GLN A 588 -1.28 10.53 37.29
N LEU A 589 -0.76 9.49 37.92
CA LEU A 589 0.30 8.64 37.39
C LEU A 589 -0.29 7.30 36.99
N ASN A 590 -0.15 6.92 35.72
CA ASN A 590 -0.45 5.59 35.27
C ASN A 590 0.83 4.74 35.27
N ILE A 591 0.78 3.56 35.89
CA ILE A 591 1.91 2.64 35.95
C ILE A 591 2.27 2.08 34.57
N GLN A 592 1.30 2.02 33.65
CA GLN A 592 1.54 1.61 32.27
C GLN A 592 2.42 2.63 31.54
N ASP A 593 2.11 3.92 31.65
CA ASP A 593 2.90 5.01 31.06
C ASP A 593 4.33 5.03 31.67
N LEU A 594 4.46 4.74 32.97
CA LEU A 594 5.79 4.65 33.61
C LEU A 594 6.60 3.43 33.10
N LEU A 595 5.96 2.29 32.89
CA LEU A 595 6.60 1.10 32.31
C LEU A 595 6.96 1.30 30.83
N GLU A 596 6.14 2.04 30.09
CA GLU A 596 6.42 2.46 28.72
C GLU A 596 7.63 3.40 28.67
N MET A 597 7.68 4.42 29.53
CA MET A 597 8.86 5.30 29.67
C MET A 597 10.13 4.54 30.06
N GLN A 598 10.00 3.53 30.93
CA GLN A 598 11.12 2.62 31.27
C GLN A 598 11.58 1.81 30.05
N TYR A 599 10.64 1.31 29.24
CA TYR A 599 10.92 0.57 28.02
C TYR A 599 11.57 1.44 26.93
N GLU A 600 11.16 2.70 26.81
CA GLU A 600 11.74 3.70 25.92
C GLU A 600 13.12 4.22 26.37
N GLY A 601 13.61 3.80 27.54
CA GLY A 601 14.90 4.22 28.10
C GLY A 601 14.89 5.61 28.73
N VAL A 602 13.71 6.19 28.98
CA VAL A 602 13.55 7.49 29.65
C VAL A 602 13.72 7.29 31.16
N ALA A 603 14.92 7.57 31.66
CA ALA A 603 15.23 7.41 33.09
C ALA A 603 14.63 8.51 33.98
N VAL A 604 14.30 9.68 33.41
CA VAL A 604 13.86 10.87 34.14
C VAL A 604 12.55 11.42 33.58
N MET A 605 11.53 11.52 34.44
CA MET A 605 10.24 12.13 34.14
C MET A 605 10.12 13.48 34.86
N LYS A 606 9.52 14.48 34.21
CA LYS A 606 9.05 15.69 34.88
C LYS A 606 7.61 15.48 35.34
N MET A 607 7.40 15.58 36.64
CA MET A 607 6.11 15.59 37.30
C MET A 607 5.77 17.04 37.67
N PHE A 608 4.51 17.48 37.52
CA PHE A 608 4.11 18.87 37.82
C PHE A 608 4.88 19.95 37.02
N ASP A 609 5.44 19.59 35.85
CA ASP A 609 6.34 20.43 35.02
C ASP A 609 7.58 21.01 35.71
N LYS A 610 7.80 20.68 36.99
CA LYS A 610 8.86 21.26 37.85
C LYS A 610 9.61 20.22 38.67
N VAL A 611 9.06 19.03 38.88
CA VAL A 611 9.62 17.98 39.75
C VAL A 611 10.27 16.91 38.90
N LYS A 612 11.59 16.77 38.93
CA LYS A 612 12.32 15.71 38.19
C LYS A 612 12.39 14.44 39.03
N VAL A 613 11.85 13.35 38.51
CA VAL A 613 11.71 12.06 39.20
C VAL A 613 12.36 10.95 38.37
N ASN A 614 13.07 10.03 39.04
CA ASN A 614 13.63 8.85 38.40
C ASN A 614 12.52 7.79 38.22
N VAL A 615 12.23 7.44 36.98
CA VAL A 615 11.12 6.55 36.59
C VAL A 615 11.30 5.14 37.17
N ASN A 616 12.52 4.59 37.10
CA ASN A 616 12.82 3.24 37.55
C ASN A 616 12.64 3.10 39.07
N LEU A 617 13.13 4.08 39.84
CA LEU A 617 13.03 4.07 41.30
C LEU A 617 11.60 4.39 41.78
N LEU A 618 10.85 5.18 41.02
CA LEU A 618 9.43 5.44 41.29
C LEU A 618 8.58 4.18 41.12
N ILE A 619 8.77 3.43 40.03
CA ILE A 619 8.10 2.15 39.78
C ILE A 619 8.40 1.17 40.91
N TYR A 620 9.67 1.05 41.33
CA TYR A 620 10.06 0.21 42.45
C TYR A 620 9.35 0.61 43.77
N LEU A 621 9.26 1.91 44.05
CA LEU A 621 8.59 2.43 45.25
C LEU A 621 7.08 2.16 45.25
N LEU A 622 6.42 2.29 44.09
CA LEU A 622 4.99 2.01 43.93
C LEU A 622 4.70 0.49 44.07
N ASN A 623 5.51 -0.36 43.44
CA ASN A 623 5.38 -1.82 43.53
C ASN A 623 5.55 -2.33 44.96
N LYS A 624 6.59 -1.86 45.67
CA LYS A 624 6.88 -2.26 47.05
C LYS A 624 5.80 -1.86 48.06
N LYS A 625 5.02 -0.81 47.77
CA LYS A 625 4.07 -0.23 48.74
C LYS A 625 2.62 -0.54 48.46
N PHE A 626 2.23 -0.66 47.20
CA PHE A 626 0.84 -0.87 46.81
C PHE A 626 0.58 -2.29 46.27
N TYR A 627 1.60 -2.99 45.77
CA TYR A 627 1.46 -4.34 45.19
C TYR A 627 2.14 -5.45 46.01
N GLY A 628 2.87 -5.10 47.07
CA GLY A 628 3.28 -6.05 48.12
C GLY A 628 4.20 -7.19 47.66
N LYS A 629 5.01 -6.97 46.62
CA LYS A 629 6.15 -7.82 46.27
C LYS A 629 7.46 -7.10 46.51
#